data_AF-A0A034VK17-F1
#
_entry.id   AF-A0A034VK17-F1
#
_cell.length_a   1.000
_cell.length_b   1.000
_cell.length_c   1.000
_cell.angle_alpha   90.00
_cell.angle_beta   90.00
_cell.angle_gamma   90.00
#
_symmetry.space_group_name_H-M   'P 1'
#
loop_
_entity.id
_entity.type
_entity.pdbx_description
1 polymer ?
#
loop_
_entity_poly.entity_id
_entity_poly.type
_entity_poly.pdbx_seq_one_letter_code
_entity_poly.pdbx_strand_id
1 'polypeptide(L)'
;MEQYTPKERAEIVQLYIQNNFSIVLTQRAFRKKNKVKSAPVKNTIKSLYAKFVNTGNLSNASHASRQRTRRSDENIEAVRASIEETPSTSSYRRSQELDISG
;
A
#
# COMPACT_ATOMS: atom_id res chain seq x y z
N MET A 1 15.49 -3.03 1.10
CA MET A 1 15.53 -1.67 0.54
C MET A 1 15.71 -0.72 1.70
N GLU A 2 16.74 0.14 1.69
CA GLU A 2 16.81 1.26 2.65
C GLU A 2 15.45 1.97 2.65
N GLN A 3 14.78 1.96 3.79
CA GLN A 3 13.43 2.49 3.89
C GLN A 3 13.53 4.01 4.00
N TYR A 4 13.53 4.70 2.86
CA TYR A 4 13.31 6.14 2.85
C TYR A 4 11.99 6.44 3.57
N THR A 5 12.02 7.40 4.47
CA THR A 5 10.82 7.95 5.11
C THR A 5 9.92 8.61 4.06
N PRO A 6 8.60 8.78 4.32
CA PRO A 6 7.71 9.48 3.40
C PRO A 6 8.21 10.88 3.02
N LYS A 7 8.85 11.58 3.96
CA LYS A 7 9.44 12.91 3.74
C LYS A 7 10.63 12.85 2.77
N GLU A 8 11.56 11.92 2.96
CA GLU A 8 12.69 11.75 2.05
C GLU A 8 12.24 11.36 0.64
N ARG A 9 11.17 10.56 0.52
CA ARG A 9 10.60 10.22 -0.79
C ARG A 9 10.02 11.43 -1.51
N ALA A 10 9.28 12.27 -0.79
CA ALA A 10 8.75 13.52 -1.33
C ALA A 10 9.89 14.43 -1.81
N GLU A 11 10.96 14.53 -1.02
CA GLU A 11 12.15 15.29 -1.40
C GLU A 11 12.82 14.73 -2.67
N ILE A 12 12.97 13.41 -2.78
CA ILE A 12 13.54 12.77 -3.97
C ILE A 12 12.72 13.10 -5.22
N VAL A 13 11.39 13.01 -5.14
CA VAL A 13 10.49 13.33 -6.26
C VAL A 13 10.57 14.82 -6.60
N GLN A 14 10.58 15.70 -5.60
CA GLN A 14 10.74 17.14 -5.81
C GLN A 14 12.05 17.47 -6.53
N LEU A 15 13.17 16.91 -6.07
CA LEU A 15 14.47 17.08 -6.71
C LEU A 15 14.48 16.53 -8.13
N TYR A 16 13.79 15.41 -8.37
CA TYR A 16 13.70 14.82 -9.71
C TYR A 16 12.97 15.72 -10.70
N ILE A 17 11.84 16.32 -10.27
CA ILE A 17 11.08 17.28 -11.08
C ILE A 17 11.92 18.56 -11.32
N GLN A 18 12.54 19.11 -10.29
CA GLN A 18 13.35 20.33 -10.39
C GLN A 18 14.59 20.19 -11.28
N ASN A 19 15.16 18.99 -11.37
CA ASN A 19 16.33 18.70 -12.20
C ASN A 19 15.96 18.19 -13.60
N ASN A 20 14.80 18.57 -14.14
CA ASN A 20 14.32 18.17 -15.46
C ASN A 20 14.36 16.65 -15.68
N PHE A 21 13.97 15.88 -14.66
CA PHE A 21 13.94 14.40 -14.71
C PHE A 21 15.32 13.76 -14.95
N SER A 22 16.41 14.46 -14.64
CA SER A 22 17.76 13.91 -14.71
C SER A 22 18.11 13.14 -13.43
N ILE A 23 18.34 11.83 -13.58
CA ILE A 23 18.71 10.93 -12.47
C ILE A 23 20.03 11.37 -11.83
N VAL A 24 21.04 11.69 -12.65
CA VAL A 24 22.39 12.02 -12.19
C VAL A 24 22.37 13.33 -11.39
N LEU A 25 21.67 14.34 -11.90
CA LEU A 25 21.53 15.63 -11.21
C LEU A 25 20.76 15.47 -9.90
N THR A 26 19.70 14.66 -9.91
CA THR A 26 18.90 14.35 -8.71
C THR A 26 19.75 13.68 -7.63
N GLN A 27 20.54 12.66 -8.00
CA GLN A 27 21.44 11.98 -7.06
C GLN A 27 22.50 12.93 -6.50
N ARG A 28 23.09 13.79 -7.35
CA ARG A 28 24.07 14.80 -6.92
C ARG A 28 23.45 15.82 -5.98
N ALA A 29 22.27 16.33 -6.30
CA ALA A 29 21.54 17.28 -5.47
C ALA A 29 21.15 16.67 -4.12
N PHE A 30 20.68 15.42 -4.12
CA PHE A 30 20.34 14.68 -2.90
C PHE A 30 21.56 14.50 -1.99
N ARG A 31 22.70 14.05 -2.52
CA ARG A 31 23.95 13.92 -1.75
C ARG A 31 24.38 15.25 -1.14
N LYS A 32 24.33 16.32 -1.94
CA LYS A 32 24.70 17.68 -1.50
C LYS A 32 23.79 18.17 -0.37
N LYS A 33 22.48 17.98 -0.50
CA LYS A 33 21.49 18.48 0.46
C LYS A 33 21.48 17.69 1.77
N ASN A 34 21.51 16.36 1.69
CA ASN A 34 21.44 15.47 2.85
C ASN A 34 22.81 15.13 3.44
N LYS A 35 23.92 15.63 2.86
CA LYS A 35 25.31 15.36 3.27
C LYS A 35 25.62 13.86 3.39
N VAL A 36 24.98 13.06 2.54
CA VAL A 36 25.11 11.59 2.51
C VAL A 36 25.99 11.14 1.35
N LYS A 37 26.75 10.06 1.56
CA LYS A 37 27.53 9.40 0.51
C LYS A 37 26.63 8.57 -0.42
N SER A 38 25.63 7.90 0.16
CA SER A 38 24.67 7.08 -0.58
C SER A 38 23.55 7.94 -1.16
N ALA A 39 23.16 7.65 -2.39
CA ALA A 39 22.02 8.31 -3.05
C ALA A 39 21.01 7.25 -3.51
N PRO A 40 19.75 7.64 -3.68
CA PRO A 40 18.73 6.76 -4.24
C PRO A 40 19.16 6.21 -5.60
N VAL A 41 19.00 4.90 -5.77
CA VAL A 41 19.30 4.24 -7.04
C VAL A 41 18.29 4.69 -8.10
N LYS A 42 18.69 4.66 -9.37
CA LYS A 42 17.86 5.01 -10.54
C LYS A 42 16.44 4.42 -10.47
N ASN A 43 16.33 3.13 -10.14
CA ASN A 43 15.04 2.44 -10.09
C ASN A 43 14.16 2.98 -8.96
N THR A 44 14.73 3.35 -7.82
CA THR A 44 13.99 3.97 -6.72
C THR A 44 13.43 5.32 -7.13
N ILE A 45 14.24 6.17 -7.77
CA ILE A 45 13.81 7.50 -8.23
C ILE A 45 12.64 7.36 -9.23
N LYS A 46 12.79 6.48 -10.22
CA LYS A 46 11.74 6.22 -11.21
C LYS A 46 10.47 5.65 -10.59
N SER A 47 10.60 4.68 -9.69
CA SER A 47 9.46 4.05 -9.01
C SER A 47 8.69 5.04 -8.14
N LEU A 48 9.40 5.88 -7.38
CA LEU A 48 8.77 6.94 -6.59
C LEU A 48 8.04 7.95 -7.46
N TYR A 49 8.65 8.39 -8.56
CA TYR A 49 7.99 9.30 -9.49
C TYR A 49 6.74 8.67 -10.14
N ALA A 50 6.84 7.42 -10.63
CA ALA A 50 5.69 6.71 -11.18
C ALA A 50 4.56 6.55 -10.17
N LYS A 51 4.89 6.23 -8.91
CA LYS A 51 3.92 6.12 -7.83
C LYS A 51 3.26 7.46 -7.50
N PHE A 52 4.04 8.54 -7.51
CA PHE A 52 3.52 9.90 -7.35
C PHE A 52 2.51 10.26 -8.45
N VAL A 53 2.86 10.00 -9.71
CA VAL A 53 1.97 10.30 -10.86
C VAL A 53 0.70 9.43 -10.83
N ASN A 54 0.83 8.14 -10.52
CA ASN A 54 -0.30 7.21 -10.61
C ASN A 54 -1.27 7.30 -9.43
N THR A 55 -0.77 7.53 -8.21
CA THR A 55 -1.59 7.41 -6.98
C THR A 55 -1.55 8.69 -6.13
N GLY A 56 -0.64 9.63 -6.40
CA GLY A 56 -0.43 10.81 -5.54
C GLY A 56 0.16 10.49 -4.16
N ASN A 57 0.45 9.20 -3.87
CA ASN A 57 0.86 8.74 -2.55
C ASN A 57 2.28 8.15 -2.58
N LEU A 58 3.17 8.68 -1.74
CA LEU A 58 4.56 8.24 -1.58
C LEU A 58 4.81 7.35 -0.36
N SER A 59 3.77 7.06 0.43
CA SER A 59 3.83 6.13 1.55
C SER A 59 4.16 4.73 1.07
N ASN A 60 4.64 3.85 1.95
CA ASN A 60 4.67 2.43 1.64
C ASN A 60 3.24 1.97 1.30
N ALA A 61 3.12 1.04 0.36
CA ALA A 61 1.86 0.32 0.28
C ALA A 61 1.63 -0.27 1.67
N SER A 62 0.44 -0.08 2.24
CA SER A 62 0.04 -0.95 3.35
C SER A 62 0.23 -2.35 2.80
N HIS A 63 1.05 -3.17 3.47
CA HIS A 63 0.99 -4.60 3.22
C HIS A 63 -0.47 -4.92 3.39
N ALA A 64 -1.15 -5.32 2.31
CA ALA A 64 -2.53 -5.74 2.37
C ALA A 64 -2.55 -6.78 3.50
N SER A 65 -3.08 -6.38 4.66
CA SER A 65 -3.19 -7.31 5.77
C SER A 65 -3.99 -8.45 5.18
N ARG A 66 -3.46 -9.68 5.35
CA ARG A 66 -4.08 -10.90 4.84
C ARG A 66 -5.59 -10.75 4.93
N GLN A 67 -6.26 -10.66 3.77
CA GLN A 67 -7.70 -10.47 3.71
C GLN A 67 -8.31 -11.49 4.67
N ARG A 68 -9.01 -11.02 5.69
CA ARG A 68 -9.63 -11.93 6.66
C ARG A 68 -10.69 -12.68 5.87
N THR A 69 -10.42 -13.95 5.56
CA THR A 69 -11.35 -14.85 4.86
C THR A 69 -12.73 -14.85 5.50
N ARG A 70 -12.81 -14.62 6.81
CA ARG A 70 -14.06 -14.43 7.57
C ARG A 70 -15.02 -13.35 7.02
N ARG A 71 -14.54 -12.35 6.28
CA ARG A 71 -15.36 -11.23 5.76
C ARG A 71 -15.15 -11.03 4.25
N SER A 72 -14.99 -12.11 3.49
CA SER A 72 -15.16 -12.02 2.05
C SER A 72 -16.61 -11.62 1.73
N ASP A 73 -16.81 -10.93 0.61
CA ASP A 73 -18.16 -10.56 0.15
C ASP A 73 -19.05 -11.79 -0.02
N GLU A 74 -18.48 -12.91 -0.45
CA GLU A 74 -19.13 -14.21 -0.55
C GLU A 74 -19.65 -14.71 0.81
N ASN A 75 -18.83 -14.64 1.86
CA ASN A 75 -19.24 -15.07 3.21
C ASN A 75 -20.28 -14.13 3.81
N ILE A 76 -20.23 -12.83 3.49
CA ILE A 76 -21.25 -11.86 3.90
C ILE A 76 -22.58 -12.19 3.25
N GLU A 77 -22.58 -12.50 1.95
CA GLU A 77 -23.79 -12.82 1.21
C GLU A 77 -24.39 -14.17 1.64
N ALA A 78 -23.56 -15.18 1.87
CA ALA A 78 -24.01 -16.48 2.39
C ALA A 78 -24.70 -16.35 3.77
N VAL A 79 -24.15 -15.52 4.66
CA VAL A 79 -24.77 -15.23 5.97
C VAL A 79 -26.08 -14.46 5.80
N ARG A 80 -26.15 -13.48 4.87
CA ARG A 80 -27.39 -12.74 4.59
C ARG A 80 -28.51 -13.65 4.09
N ALA A 81 -28.22 -14.50 3.10
CA ALA A 81 -29.18 -15.46 2.56
C ALA A 81 -29.69 -16.42 3.65
N SER A 82 -28.78 -16.92 4.51
CA SER A 82 -29.16 -17.76 5.66
C SER A 82 -30.11 -17.03 6.63
N ILE A 83 -29.89 -15.73 6.89
CA ILE A 83 -30.74 -14.92 7.79
C ILE A 83 -32.14 -14.76 7.20
N GLU A 84 -32.25 -14.53 5.90
CA GLU A 84 -33.53 -14.45 5.20
C GLU A 84 -34.29 -15.77 5.23
N GLU A 85 -33.60 -16.89 5.01
CA GLU A 85 -34.22 -18.22 4.99
C GLU A 85 -34.66 -18.68 6.39
N THR A 86 -33.80 -18.50 7.41
CA THR A 86 -34.05 -19.00 8.76
C THR A 86 -33.68 -17.97 9.83
N PRO A 87 -34.53 -16.97 10.13
CA PRO A 87 -34.16 -15.87 11.03
C PRO A 87 -33.92 -16.30 12.49
N SER A 88 -34.51 -17.42 12.93
CA SER A 88 -34.40 -17.94 14.30
C SER A 88 -33.10 -18.70 14.59
N THR A 89 -32.30 -19.01 13.57
CA THR A 89 -31.05 -19.76 13.74
C THR A 89 -30.00 -18.92 14.46
N SER A 90 -29.38 -19.49 15.51
CA SER A 90 -28.34 -18.80 16.28
C SER A 90 -27.05 -18.61 15.47
N SER A 91 -26.31 -17.55 15.77
CA SER A 91 -25.07 -17.21 15.04
C SER A 91 -24.03 -18.34 15.05
N TYR A 92 -23.93 -19.08 16.17
CA TYR A 92 -23.02 -20.23 16.30
C TYR A 92 -23.40 -21.37 15.36
N ARG A 93 -24.70 -21.64 15.22
CA ARG A 93 -25.18 -22.69 14.34
C ARG A 93 -24.99 -22.31 12.87
N ARG A 94 -25.30 -21.07 12.50
CA ARG A 94 -25.03 -20.54 11.15
C ARG A 94 -23.55 -20.59 10.78
N SER A 95 -22.66 -20.26 11.72
CA SER A 95 -21.21 -20.28 11.47
C SER A 95 -20.70 -21.70 11.19
N GLN A 96 -21.27 -22.71 11.85
CA GLN A 96 -20.97 -24.12 11.59
C GLN A 96 -21.53 -24.58 10.24
N GLU A 97 -22.78 -24.22 9.92
CA GLU A 97 -23.44 -24.59 8.65
C GLU A 97 -22.73 -23.98 7.43
N LEU A 98 -22.19 -22.78 7.57
CA LEU A 98 -21.48 -22.06 6.50
C LEU A 98 -19.95 -22.30 6.50
N ASP A 99 -19.42 -23.10 7.43
CA ASP A 99 -17.97 -23.29 7.67
C ASP A 99 -17.19 -21.95 7.80
N ILE A 100 -17.86 -20.93 8.35
CA ILE A 100 -17.26 -19.63 8.61
C ILE A 100 -16.84 -19.64 10.07
N SER A 101 -15.54 -19.53 10.35
CA SER A 101 -15.08 -19.43 11.74
C SER A 101 -15.67 -18.17 12.41
N GLY A 102 -16.49 -18.37 13.46
CA GLY A 102 -17.06 -17.31 14.32
C GLY A 102 -16.03 -16.39 14.94
#